data_AF-A0A7J7UYR9-F1
#
_entry.id   AF-A0A7J7UYR9-F1
#
_cell.length_a   1.000
_cell.length_b   1.000
_cell.length_c   1.000
_cell.angle_alpha   90.00
_cell.angle_beta   90.00
_cell.angle_gamma   90.00
#
_symmetry.space_group_name_H-M   'P 1'
#
loop_
_entity.id
_entity.type
_entity.pdbx_description
1 polymer ?
#
loop_
_entity_poly.entity_id
_entity_poly.type
_entity_poly.pdbx_seq_one_letter_code
_entity_poly.pdbx_strand_id
1 'polypeptide(L)'
;MLFVKQRNGLISQQKGSHSLTQLPIFKKLPNINRTIFCNYFESYLSIASTVPSVLCLVANFLLINRVPVHVRVLASLTVMLAIFVVMTVLVKVDTSSWTHGFFAVTIICMAILSGTSIVFNSSVFGMTGSFPMRNSQALISGGAMGGTISAVASLVDLVLASDVTDSALAFFLTADVFLGLCVGLYLLLSRLEYARYYMTPVWPAHVFSGEEETPQDSLRTPLVVPGSSDSATPPLRPILKKTAGLGFCIIYLFFITSIIFPAISTNIESLDKGSGSLWSTKFFVPLTAFLLFNFADLCGRQITAWIQVPGPRSKVLPGLVLLRTGFVPLFVFCNYQPRVYLQTVVFLSDVYPMLFSSLLGLSNGYLSTLALIYGPKIVPRELAEATGVVMSFYMCLGLVLGSACSALLVHLI
;
A
#
# COMPACT_ATOMS: atom_id res chain seq x y z
N MET A 1 -6.12 4.95 3.27
CA MET A 1 -6.60 5.69 4.45
C MET A 1 -6.75 4.80 5.67
N LEU A 2 -7.52 3.70 5.65
CA LEU A 2 -7.60 2.76 6.78
C LEU A 2 -6.28 2.02 7.08
N PHE A 3 -5.53 1.54 6.09
CA PHE A 3 -4.23 0.90 6.35
C PHE A 3 -3.17 1.84 6.96
N VAL A 4 -3.24 3.13 6.67
CA VAL A 4 -2.36 4.15 7.29
C VAL A 4 -2.94 4.53 8.66
N LYS A 5 -4.23 4.82 8.80
CA LYS A 5 -4.84 5.15 10.09
C LYS A 5 -4.79 4.01 11.12
N GLN A 6 -4.92 2.76 10.68
CA GLN A 6 -4.90 1.57 11.52
C GLN A 6 -3.47 1.18 11.88
N ARG A 7 -2.51 1.37 10.97
CA ARG A 7 -1.07 1.23 11.25
C ARG A 7 -0.51 2.39 12.10
N ASN A 8 -1.07 3.58 11.97
CA ASN A 8 -0.76 4.75 12.80
C ASN A 8 -1.42 4.63 14.19
N GLY A 9 -2.63 4.05 14.26
CA GLY A 9 -3.32 3.70 15.50
C GLY A 9 -2.67 2.53 16.25
N LEU A 10 -2.18 1.51 15.53
CA LEU A 10 -1.41 0.35 16.02
C LEU A 10 -0.16 0.72 16.82
N ILE A 11 0.24 1.99 16.77
CA ILE A 11 1.54 2.44 17.21
C ILE A 11 1.44 3.59 18.21
N SER A 12 0.50 4.52 18.00
CA SER A 12 0.14 5.45 19.08
C SER A 12 -0.48 4.68 20.26
N GLN A 13 -1.03 3.48 20.04
CA GLN A 13 -1.58 2.61 21.08
C GLN A 13 -0.60 1.57 21.65
N GLN A 14 0.58 1.38 21.03
CA GLN A 14 1.64 0.53 21.58
C GLN A 14 2.19 1.04 22.94
N LYS A 15 1.90 2.30 23.31
CA LYS A 15 2.18 2.88 24.64
C LYS A 15 0.93 3.24 25.46
N GLY A 16 -0.25 2.81 25.02
CA GLY A 16 -1.53 3.26 25.55
C GLY A 16 -2.49 2.13 25.90
N SER A 17 -2.10 1.17 26.74
CA SER A 17 -3.06 0.24 27.37
C SER A 17 -4.20 1.00 28.11
N HIS A 18 -3.94 2.26 28.50
CA HIS A 18 -4.94 3.20 29.05
C HIS A 18 -5.79 3.96 28.00
N SER A 19 -5.45 3.94 26.70
CA SER A 19 -6.21 4.61 25.64
C SER A 19 -7.26 3.70 25.00
N LEU A 20 -7.00 2.39 24.88
CA LEU A 20 -7.98 1.39 24.43
C LEU A 20 -9.14 1.22 25.40
N THR A 21 -8.90 1.43 26.70
CA THR A 21 -9.94 1.45 27.72
C THR A 21 -10.89 2.64 27.58
N GLN A 22 -10.55 3.69 26.83
CA GLN A 22 -11.42 4.87 26.64
C GLN A 22 -12.35 4.77 25.42
N LEU A 23 -12.18 3.78 24.54
CA LEU A 23 -13.12 3.54 23.45
C LEU A 23 -14.51 3.18 24.00
N PRO A 24 -15.60 3.81 23.53
CA PRO A 24 -16.97 3.58 24.02
C PRO A 24 -17.41 2.12 23.86
N ILE A 25 -16.85 1.41 22.88
CA ILE A 25 -17.04 -0.03 22.64
C ILE A 25 -16.54 -0.87 23.83
N PHE A 26 -15.46 -0.44 24.49
CA PHE A 26 -14.82 -1.20 25.56
C PHE A 26 -15.22 -0.74 26.96
N LYS A 27 -15.76 0.47 27.14
CA LYS A 27 -16.27 0.95 28.45
C LYS A 27 -17.44 0.11 29.01
N LYS A 28 -18.14 -0.67 28.18
CA LYS A 28 -19.34 -1.43 28.57
C LYS A 28 -19.11 -2.94 28.82
N LEU A 29 -17.88 -3.46 28.70
CA LEU A 29 -17.59 -4.87 29.02
C LEU A 29 -17.16 -5.06 30.48
N PRO A 30 -17.51 -6.20 31.13
CA PRO A 30 -16.94 -6.58 32.42
C PRO A 30 -15.40 -6.65 32.33
N ASN A 31 -14.72 -6.15 33.36
CA ASN A 31 -13.28 -5.79 33.35
C ASN A 31 -12.34 -6.89 32.83
N ILE A 32 -12.68 -8.16 33.05
CA ILE A 32 -11.87 -9.32 32.64
C ILE A 32 -11.97 -9.58 31.13
N ASN A 33 -13.18 -9.57 30.54
CA ASN A 33 -13.37 -9.74 29.09
C ASN A 33 -12.90 -8.51 28.32
N ARG A 34 -13.08 -7.31 28.87
CA ARG A 34 -12.57 -6.06 28.28
C ARG A 34 -11.06 -6.12 28.04
N THR A 35 -10.32 -6.65 29.01
CA THR A 35 -8.86 -6.72 28.97
C THR A 35 -8.39 -7.73 27.92
N ILE A 36 -9.02 -8.91 27.83
CA ILE A 36 -8.66 -9.93 26.84
C ILE A 36 -9.00 -9.46 25.41
N PHE A 37 -10.21 -8.92 25.19
CA PHE A 37 -10.60 -8.45 23.86
C PHE A 37 -9.76 -7.25 23.41
N CYS A 38 -9.50 -6.25 24.26
CA CYS A 38 -8.64 -5.11 23.90
C CYS A 38 -7.22 -5.56 23.51
N ASN A 39 -6.65 -6.49 24.28
CA ASN A 39 -5.25 -6.88 24.11
C ASN A 39 -5.01 -7.69 22.83
N TYR A 40 -6.00 -8.46 22.36
CA TYR A 40 -5.87 -9.25 21.13
C TYR A 40 -6.59 -8.64 19.91
N PHE A 41 -7.40 -7.59 20.08
CA PHE A 41 -8.14 -6.93 18.99
C PHE A 41 -7.21 -6.50 17.85
N GLU A 42 -6.07 -5.90 18.18
CA GLU A 42 -5.08 -5.44 17.21
C GLU A 42 -4.44 -6.61 16.45
N SER A 43 -4.12 -7.70 17.15
CA SER A 43 -3.60 -8.91 16.52
C SER A 43 -4.62 -9.56 15.59
N TYR A 44 -5.88 -9.66 16.01
CA TYR A 44 -6.98 -10.18 15.18
C TYR A 44 -7.21 -9.31 13.94
N LEU A 45 -7.18 -7.99 14.06
CA LEU A 45 -7.29 -7.07 12.92
C LEU A 45 -6.11 -7.18 11.95
N SER A 46 -4.90 -7.32 12.46
CA SER A 46 -3.70 -7.50 11.63
C SER A 46 -3.76 -8.79 10.83
N ILE A 47 -4.15 -9.90 11.47
CA ILE A 47 -4.32 -11.20 10.80
C ILE A 47 -5.48 -11.13 9.79
N ALA A 48 -6.63 -10.61 10.21
CA ALA A 48 -7.82 -10.49 9.38
C ALA A 48 -7.63 -9.56 8.17
N SER A 49 -6.71 -8.59 8.24
CA SER A 49 -6.35 -7.78 7.09
C SER A 49 -5.30 -8.46 6.21
N THR A 50 -4.25 -9.03 6.79
CA THR A 50 -3.10 -9.56 6.02
C THR A 50 -3.42 -10.85 5.27
N VAL A 51 -4.12 -11.80 5.89
CA VAL A 51 -4.40 -13.11 5.27
C VAL A 51 -5.28 -12.98 4.02
N PRO A 52 -6.44 -12.30 4.05
CA PRO A 52 -7.26 -12.12 2.86
C PRO A 52 -6.55 -11.29 1.80
N SER A 53 -5.76 -10.30 2.21
CA SER A 53 -4.93 -9.50 1.30
C SER A 53 -4.02 -10.38 0.44
N VAL A 54 -3.27 -11.30 1.05
CA VAL A 54 -2.35 -12.18 0.32
C VAL A 54 -3.11 -13.16 -0.58
N LEU A 55 -4.23 -13.73 -0.10
CA LEU A 55 -5.07 -14.62 -0.90
C LEU A 55 -5.70 -13.90 -2.10
N CYS A 56 -6.25 -12.71 -1.89
CA CYS A 56 -6.84 -11.87 -2.94
C CYS A 56 -5.78 -11.39 -3.93
N LEU A 57 -4.53 -11.19 -3.51
CA LEU A 57 -3.44 -10.87 -4.42
C LEU A 57 -3.18 -12.02 -5.42
N VAL A 58 -3.14 -13.26 -4.93
CA VAL A 58 -2.99 -14.46 -5.77
C VAL A 58 -4.24 -14.66 -6.64
N ALA A 59 -5.44 -14.49 -6.08
CA ALA A 59 -6.69 -14.60 -6.83
C ALA A 59 -6.80 -13.52 -7.94
N ASN A 60 -6.34 -12.30 -7.68
CA ASN A 60 -6.35 -11.22 -8.67
C ASN A 60 -5.49 -11.57 -9.91
N PHE A 61 -4.41 -12.32 -9.71
CA PHE A 61 -3.58 -12.84 -10.80
C PHE A 61 -4.32 -13.85 -11.68
N LEU A 62 -5.26 -14.63 -11.12
CA LEU A 62 -6.12 -15.53 -11.90
C LEU A 62 -7.29 -14.78 -12.56
N LEU A 63 -7.82 -13.77 -11.87
CA LEU A 63 -8.94 -12.95 -12.33
C LEU A 63 -8.58 -12.05 -13.51
N ILE A 64 -7.30 -11.66 -13.67
CA ILE A 64 -6.86 -10.77 -14.74
C ILE A 64 -7.19 -11.31 -16.14
N ASN A 65 -7.12 -12.63 -16.32
CA ASN A 65 -7.37 -13.29 -17.61
C ASN A 65 -8.85 -13.61 -17.83
N ARG A 66 -9.68 -13.59 -16.78
CA ARG A 66 -11.09 -14.02 -16.83
C ARG A 66 -12.06 -12.85 -16.80
N VAL A 67 -11.69 -11.74 -16.16
CA VAL A 67 -12.60 -10.62 -15.89
C VAL A 67 -11.98 -9.32 -16.43
N PRO A 68 -12.72 -8.57 -17.28
CA PRO A 68 -12.24 -7.31 -17.83
C PRO A 68 -11.99 -6.29 -16.71
N VAL A 69 -10.93 -5.49 -16.87
CA VAL A 69 -10.46 -4.54 -15.85
C VAL A 69 -11.55 -3.58 -15.36
N HIS A 70 -12.47 -3.19 -16.25
CA HIS A 70 -13.59 -2.32 -15.91
C HIS A 70 -14.54 -2.92 -14.86
N VAL A 71 -14.87 -4.19 -15.01
CA VAL A 71 -15.71 -4.91 -14.07
C VAL A 71 -14.97 -5.10 -12.75
N ARG A 72 -13.67 -5.44 -12.79
CA ARG A 72 -12.86 -5.61 -11.56
C ARG A 72 -12.81 -4.31 -10.73
N VAL A 73 -12.55 -3.17 -11.37
CA VAL A 73 -12.45 -1.87 -10.68
C VAL A 73 -13.80 -1.40 -10.16
N LEU A 74 -14.87 -1.46 -10.97
CA LEU A 74 -16.19 -1.01 -10.54
C LEU A 74 -16.78 -1.92 -9.45
N ALA A 75 -16.63 -3.24 -9.57
CA ALA A 75 -17.09 -4.18 -8.56
C ALA A 75 -16.35 -3.98 -7.23
N SER A 76 -15.02 -3.80 -7.27
CA SER A 76 -14.24 -3.56 -6.06
C SER A 76 -14.60 -2.23 -5.39
N LEU A 77 -14.77 -1.14 -6.15
CA LEU A 77 -15.25 0.15 -5.60
C LEU A 77 -16.64 0.04 -4.97
N THR A 78 -17.57 -0.68 -5.62
CA THR A 78 -18.94 -0.87 -5.13
C THR A 78 -18.96 -1.68 -3.83
N VAL A 79 -18.18 -2.76 -3.76
CA VAL A 79 -18.05 -3.58 -2.54
C VAL A 79 -17.41 -2.77 -1.41
N MET A 80 -16.37 -1.98 -1.70
CA MET A 80 -15.77 -1.09 -0.68
C MET A 80 -16.78 -0.07 -0.15
N LEU A 81 -17.53 0.60 -1.02
CA LEU A 81 -18.57 1.56 -0.62
C LEU A 81 -19.65 0.89 0.23
N ALA A 82 -20.15 -0.27 -0.16
CA ALA A 82 -21.17 -1.00 0.60
C ALA A 82 -20.69 -1.34 2.02
N ILE A 83 -19.43 -1.79 2.17
CA ILE A 83 -18.85 -2.09 3.49
C ILE A 83 -18.69 -0.82 4.32
N PHE A 84 -18.21 0.28 3.74
CA PHE A 84 -18.08 1.54 4.47
C PHE A 84 -19.43 2.08 4.95
N VAL A 85 -20.48 2.00 4.11
CA VAL A 85 -21.85 2.36 4.52
C VAL A 85 -22.34 1.48 5.67
N VAL A 86 -22.10 0.16 5.61
CA VAL A 86 -22.43 -0.76 6.71
C VAL A 86 -21.70 -0.34 7.99
N MET A 87 -20.41 -0.01 7.91
CA MET A 87 -19.64 0.48 9.06
C MET A 87 -20.19 1.81 9.59
N THR A 88 -20.56 2.76 8.73
CA THR A 88 -21.16 4.04 9.12
C THR A 88 -22.47 3.83 9.90
N VAL A 89 -23.33 2.93 9.44
CA VAL A 89 -24.57 2.58 10.14
C VAL A 89 -24.29 1.91 11.48
N LEU A 90 -23.36 0.95 11.51
CA LEU A 90 -23.00 0.20 12.72
C LEU A 90 -22.45 1.10 13.84
N VAL A 91 -21.85 2.26 13.53
CA VAL A 91 -21.36 3.20 14.55
C VAL A 91 -22.50 3.89 15.30
N LYS A 92 -23.69 4.05 14.69
CA LYS A 92 -24.88 4.63 15.35
C LYS A 92 -25.75 3.60 16.07
N VAL A 93 -25.57 2.31 15.83
CA VAL A 93 -26.40 1.25 16.43
C VAL A 93 -25.93 0.95 17.86
N ASP A 94 -26.88 0.88 18.80
CA ASP A 94 -26.60 0.51 20.20
C ASP A 94 -26.22 -0.97 20.32
N THR A 95 -24.91 -1.22 20.30
CA THR A 95 -24.34 -2.58 20.32
C THR A 95 -24.24 -3.20 21.72
N SER A 96 -24.73 -2.54 22.77
CA SER A 96 -24.50 -2.95 24.17
C SER A 96 -25.01 -4.35 24.53
N SER A 97 -25.93 -4.92 23.75
CA SER A 97 -26.47 -6.27 23.95
C SER A 97 -25.78 -7.36 23.12
N TRP A 98 -25.01 -7.02 22.08
CA TRP A 98 -24.42 -7.99 21.14
C TRP A 98 -22.98 -7.66 20.70
N THR A 99 -22.13 -7.39 21.69
CA THR A 99 -20.72 -7.02 21.48
C THR A 99 -19.91 -8.06 20.69
N HIS A 100 -20.17 -9.36 20.91
CA HIS A 100 -19.50 -10.44 20.18
C HIS A 100 -19.85 -10.43 18.68
N GLY A 101 -21.10 -10.14 18.34
CA GLY A 101 -21.53 -10.05 16.96
C GLY A 101 -20.96 -8.86 16.23
N PHE A 102 -20.97 -7.69 16.85
CA PHE A 102 -20.35 -6.50 16.27
C PHE A 102 -18.85 -6.68 16.05
N PHE A 103 -18.16 -7.33 16.99
CA PHE A 103 -16.76 -7.68 16.81
C PHE A 103 -16.57 -8.60 15.60
N ALA A 104 -17.35 -9.70 15.51
CA ALA A 104 -17.27 -10.63 14.38
C ALA A 104 -17.58 -9.94 13.04
N VAL A 105 -18.64 -9.13 12.98
CA VAL A 105 -19.03 -8.35 11.79
C VAL A 105 -17.93 -7.37 11.40
N THR A 106 -17.32 -6.67 12.35
CA THR A 106 -16.23 -5.71 12.10
C THR A 106 -15.01 -6.43 11.52
N ILE A 107 -14.62 -7.59 12.07
CA ILE A 107 -13.51 -8.38 11.57
C ILE A 107 -13.78 -8.91 10.15
N ILE A 108 -14.99 -9.40 9.88
CA ILE A 108 -15.40 -9.85 8.54
C ILE A 108 -15.39 -8.69 7.54
N CYS A 109 -15.95 -7.54 7.90
CA CYS A 109 -15.94 -6.34 7.08
C CYS A 109 -14.51 -5.90 6.76
N MET A 110 -13.62 -5.91 7.76
CA MET A 110 -12.21 -5.58 7.58
C MET A 110 -11.50 -6.55 6.64
N ALA A 111 -11.76 -7.86 6.76
CA ALA A 111 -11.20 -8.89 5.89
C ALA A 111 -11.61 -8.69 4.43
N ILE A 112 -12.90 -8.47 4.17
CA ILE A 112 -13.42 -8.24 2.82
C ILE A 112 -12.88 -6.91 2.27
N LEU A 113 -12.86 -5.85 3.08
CA LEU A 113 -12.35 -4.54 2.68
C LEU A 113 -10.87 -4.62 2.28
N SER A 114 -10.06 -5.33 3.08
CA SER A 114 -8.65 -5.57 2.82
C SER A 114 -8.44 -6.29 1.48
N GLY A 115 -9.09 -7.44 1.28
CA GLY A 115 -8.97 -8.20 0.04
C GLY A 115 -9.43 -7.41 -1.20
N THR A 116 -10.57 -6.73 -1.08
CA THR A 116 -11.14 -5.89 -2.16
C THR A 116 -10.24 -4.71 -2.49
N SER A 117 -9.62 -4.07 -1.49
CA SER A 117 -8.70 -2.96 -1.70
C SER A 117 -7.45 -3.35 -2.49
N ILE A 118 -6.95 -4.58 -2.31
CA ILE A 118 -5.83 -5.11 -3.09
C ILE A 118 -6.24 -5.38 -4.54
N VAL A 119 -7.42 -5.98 -4.75
CA VAL A 119 -7.96 -6.20 -6.10
C VAL A 119 -8.14 -4.86 -6.83
N PHE A 120 -8.70 -3.86 -6.14
CA PHE A 120 -8.84 -2.50 -6.66
C PHE A 120 -7.47 -1.91 -7.04
N ASN A 121 -6.54 -1.84 -6.08
CA ASN A 121 -5.22 -1.25 -6.27
C ASN A 121 -4.49 -1.91 -7.44
N SER A 122 -4.42 -3.24 -7.44
CA SER A 122 -3.74 -4.00 -8.48
C SER A 122 -4.41 -3.82 -9.86
N SER A 123 -5.74 -3.80 -9.93
CA SER A 123 -6.46 -3.58 -11.18
C SER A 123 -6.24 -2.18 -11.76
N VAL A 124 -6.20 -1.17 -10.90
CA VAL A 124 -5.93 0.22 -11.32
C VAL A 124 -4.46 0.40 -11.74
N PHE A 125 -3.51 -0.28 -11.09
CA PHE A 125 -2.12 -0.37 -11.55
C PHE A 125 -1.98 -1.07 -12.90
N GLY A 126 -2.73 -2.15 -13.12
CA GLY A 126 -2.81 -2.81 -14.44
C GLY A 126 -3.34 -1.85 -15.50
N MET A 127 -4.51 -1.26 -15.25
CA MET A 127 -5.13 -0.30 -16.16
C MET A 127 -4.18 0.83 -16.56
N THR A 128 -3.53 1.46 -15.58
CA THR A 128 -2.61 2.58 -15.83
C THR A 128 -1.31 2.17 -16.51
N GLY A 129 -0.98 0.88 -16.58
CA GLY A 129 0.14 0.38 -17.38
C GLY A 129 -0.03 0.67 -18.88
N SER A 130 -1.27 0.61 -19.36
CA SER A 130 -1.63 0.91 -20.75
C SER A 130 -1.64 2.40 -21.07
N PHE A 131 -1.82 3.27 -20.06
CA PHE A 131 -1.83 4.73 -20.22
C PHE A 131 -0.40 5.32 -20.27
N PRO A 132 -0.21 6.55 -20.77
CA PRO A 132 1.08 7.24 -20.71
C PRO A 132 1.63 7.34 -19.28
N MET A 133 2.96 7.44 -19.15
CA MET A 133 3.66 7.47 -17.85
C MET A 133 3.15 8.55 -16.90
N ARG A 134 2.71 9.70 -17.45
CA ARG A 134 2.12 10.80 -16.68
C ARG A 134 0.85 10.39 -15.92
N ASN A 135 0.03 9.52 -16.49
CA ASN A 135 -1.19 9.04 -15.84
C ASN A 135 -0.87 8.06 -14.71
N SER A 136 0.09 7.15 -14.92
CA SER A 136 0.57 6.24 -13.87
C SER A 136 1.21 7.03 -12.72
N GLN A 137 1.98 8.08 -13.03
CA GLN A 137 2.56 8.99 -12.02
C GLN A 137 1.46 9.68 -11.21
N ALA A 138 0.44 10.24 -11.86
CA ALA A 138 -0.66 10.91 -11.18
C ALA A 138 -1.41 9.97 -10.23
N LEU A 139 -1.68 8.72 -10.65
CA LEU A 139 -2.27 7.69 -9.80
C LEU A 139 -1.39 7.40 -8.57
N ILE A 140 -0.09 7.15 -8.80
CA ILE A 140 0.86 6.79 -7.74
C ILE A 140 1.03 7.96 -6.74
N SER A 141 1.09 9.20 -7.23
CA SER A 141 1.12 10.40 -6.40
C SER A 141 -0.18 10.57 -5.60
N GLY A 142 -1.34 10.31 -6.21
CA GLY A 142 -2.65 10.29 -5.55
C GLY A 142 -2.71 9.32 -4.36
N GLY A 143 -2.09 8.15 -4.47
CA GLY A 143 -1.94 7.20 -3.36
C GLY A 143 -1.21 7.79 -2.15
N ALA A 144 -0.10 8.52 -2.37
CA ALA A 144 0.65 9.17 -1.30
C ALA A 144 -0.03 10.41 -0.73
N MET A 145 -0.78 11.15 -1.55
CA MET A 145 -1.65 12.23 -1.04
C MET A 145 -2.66 11.68 -0.05
N GLY A 146 -3.29 10.54 -0.36
CA GLY A 146 -4.21 9.87 0.57
C GLY A 146 -3.54 9.44 1.88
N GLY A 147 -2.26 9.04 1.85
CA GLY A 147 -1.46 8.75 3.05
C GLY A 147 -1.20 10.01 3.90
N THR A 148 -0.82 11.10 3.25
CA THR A 148 -0.55 12.40 3.91
C THR A 148 -1.82 12.98 4.54
N ILE A 149 -2.93 13.00 3.79
CA ILE A 149 -4.25 13.43 4.30
C ILE A 149 -4.66 12.57 5.50
N SER A 150 -4.42 11.26 5.46
CA SER A 150 -4.69 10.37 6.60
C SER A 150 -3.84 10.72 7.82
N ALA A 151 -2.56 11.07 7.64
CA ALA A 151 -1.67 11.45 8.74
C ALA A 151 -2.09 12.79 9.38
N VAL A 152 -2.44 13.78 8.54
CA VAL A 152 -2.99 15.07 9.00
C VAL A 152 -4.29 14.84 9.76
N ALA A 153 -5.21 14.04 9.22
CA ALA A 153 -6.48 13.78 9.87
C ALA A 153 -6.31 13.06 11.23
N SER A 154 -5.36 12.12 11.35
CA SER A 154 -5.00 11.51 12.63
C SER A 154 -4.41 12.51 13.64
N LEU A 155 -3.65 13.51 13.17
CA LEU A 155 -3.09 14.55 14.03
C LEU A 155 -4.18 15.53 14.51
N VAL A 156 -5.11 15.89 13.63
CA VAL A 156 -6.26 16.74 13.96
C VAL A 156 -7.16 16.04 14.97
N ASP A 157 -7.45 14.76 14.76
CA ASP A 157 -8.19 13.90 15.70
C ASP A 157 -7.54 13.86 17.08
N LEU A 158 -6.21 13.74 17.14
CA LEU A 158 -5.44 13.74 18.37
C LEU A 158 -5.57 15.05 19.20
N VAL A 159 -5.89 16.16 18.54
CA VAL A 159 -6.05 17.49 19.17
C VAL A 159 -7.51 17.81 19.48
N LEU A 160 -8.44 17.44 18.59
CA LEU A 160 -9.84 17.89 18.64
C LEU A 160 -10.82 16.87 19.20
N ALA A 161 -10.48 15.57 19.23
CA ALA A 161 -11.46 14.55 19.59
C ALA A 161 -11.80 14.59 21.09
N SER A 162 -12.98 15.15 21.40
CA SER A 162 -13.61 15.08 22.72
C SER A 162 -14.44 13.80 22.89
N ASP A 163 -15.01 13.27 21.79
CA ASP A 163 -15.74 12.00 21.74
C ASP A 163 -15.25 11.15 20.56
N VAL A 164 -14.94 9.89 20.84
CA VAL A 164 -14.43 8.90 19.87
C VAL A 164 -15.50 8.53 18.85
N THR A 165 -16.78 8.57 19.24
CA THR A 165 -17.91 8.13 18.39
C THR A 165 -18.17 9.12 17.26
N ASP A 166 -18.26 10.42 17.58
CA ASP A 166 -18.47 11.47 16.59
C ASP A 166 -17.28 11.61 15.65
N SER A 167 -16.07 11.41 16.19
CA SER A 167 -14.86 11.36 15.39
C SER A 167 -14.91 10.18 14.41
N ALA A 168 -15.19 8.96 14.88
CA ALA A 168 -15.30 7.78 14.03
C ALA A 168 -16.36 7.95 12.93
N LEU A 169 -17.54 8.50 13.27
CA LEU A 169 -18.59 8.82 12.30
C LEU A 169 -18.10 9.77 11.21
N ALA A 170 -17.43 10.86 11.59
CA ALA A 170 -16.89 11.81 10.63
C ALA A 170 -15.89 11.14 9.67
N PHE A 171 -15.05 10.22 10.17
CA PHE A 171 -14.11 9.47 9.32
C PHE A 171 -14.79 8.52 8.33
N PHE A 172 -15.78 7.74 8.78
CA PHE A 172 -16.50 6.83 7.90
C PHE A 172 -17.35 7.57 6.87
N LEU A 173 -18.07 8.62 7.29
CA LEU A 173 -18.86 9.46 6.39
C LEU A 173 -17.99 10.16 5.34
N THR A 174 -16.83 10.68 5.74
CA THR A 174 -15.88 11.27 4.79
C THR A 174 -15.41 10.21 3.78
N ALA A 175 -15.08 9.00 4.24
CA ALA A 175 -14.70 7.91 3.35
C ALA A 175 -15.81 7.52 2.37
N ASP A 176 -17.07 7.47 2.81
CA ASP A 176 -18.24 7.21 1.94
C ASP A 176 -18.36 8.26 0.82
N VAL A 177 -18.24 9.54 1.16
CA VAL A 177 -18.30 10.64 0.17
C VAL A 177 -17.16 10.52 -0.84
N PHE A 178 -15.93 10.29 -0.38
CA PHE A 178 -14.78 10.13 -1.28
C PHE A 178 -14.89 8.88 -2.16
N LEU A 179 -15.40 7.76 -1.64
CA LEU A 179 -15.65 6.55 -2.42
C LEU A 179 -16.76 6.74 -3.45
N GLY A 180 -17.87 7.37 -3.07
CA GLY A 180 -18.96 7.72 -3.99
C GLY A 180 -18.48 8.62 -5.12
N LEU A 181 -17.69 9.64 -4.79
CA LEU A 181 -17.04 10.51 -5.79
C LEU A 181 -16.10 9.70 -6.69
N CYS A 182 -15.30 8.78 -6.15
CA CYS A 182 -14.42 7.92 -6.91
C CYS A 182 -15.18 7.03 -7.91
N VAL A 183 -16.32 6.45 -7.49
CA VAL A 183 -17.22 5.70 -8.38
C VAL A 183 -17.74 6.59 -9.51
N GLY A 184 -18.24 7.79 -9.19
CA GLY A 184 -18.75 8.73 -10.20
C GLY A 184 -17.68 9.15 -11.21
N LEU A 185 -16.48 9.49 -10.74
CA LEU A 185 -15.35 9.85 -11.60
C LEU A 185 -14.88 8.67 -12.47
N TYR A 186 -14.92 7.44 -11.93
CA TYR A 186 -14.57 6.24 -12.70
C TYR A 186 -15.59 5.95 -13.81
N LEU A 187 -16.88 6.11 -13.53
CA LEU A 187 -17.93 5.99 -14.55
C LEU A 187 -17.78 7.07 -15.63
N LEU A 188 -17.44 8.30 -15.25
CA LEU A 188 -17.14 9.38 -16.20
C LEU A 188 -15.90 9.06 -17.05
N LEU A 189 -14.85 8.49 -16.45
CA LEU A 189 -13.64 8.07 -17.16
C LEU A 189 -13.96 7.08 -18.29
N SER A 190 -14.86 6.12 -18.05
CA SER A 190 -15.28 5.14 -19.08
C SER A 190 -16.03 5.75 -20.29
N ARG A 191 -16.54 6.98 -20.13
CA ARG A 191 -17.25 7.72 -21.19
C ARG A 191 -16.31 8.57 -22.05
N LEU A 192 -15.10 8.89 -21.57
CA LEU A 192 -14.13 9.70 -22.31
C LEU A 192 -13.49 8.91 -23.45
N GLU A 193 -13.48 9.50 -24.65
CA GLU A 193 -12.86 8.90 -25.85
C GLU A 193 -11.37 8.61 -25.65
N TYR A 194 -10.66 9.50 -24.97
CA TYR A 194 -9.26 9.33 -24.59
C TYR A 194 -9.03 8.04 -23.78
N ALA A 195 -9.89 7.76 -22.80
CA ALA A 195 -9.76 6.56 -21.98
C ALA A 195 -10.06 5.29 -22.79
N ARG A 196 -11.09 5.33 -23.63
CA ARG A 196 -11.45 4.21 -24.53
C ARG A 196 -10.31 3.86 -25.48
N TYR A 197 -9.61 4.85 -26.03
CA TYR A 197 -8.45 4.60 -26.89
C TYR A 197 -7.34 3.80 -26.19
N TYR A 198 -7.06 4.09 -24.92
CA TYR A 198 -6.03 3.37 -24.16
C TYR A 198 -6.50 2.03 -23.57
N MET A 199 -7.80 1.89 -23.29
CA MET A 199 -8.42 0.70 -22.71
C MET A 199 -8.87 -0.35 -23.73
N THR A 200 -8.98 0.00 -25.01
CA THR A 200 -9.30 -0.97 -26.06
C THR A 200 -8.09 -1.90 -26.26
N PRO A 201 -8.25 -3.23 -26.09
CA PRO A 201 -7.16 -4.16 -26.33
C PRO A 201 -6.77 -4.11 -27.80
N VAL A 202 -5.49 -3.84 -28.08
CA VAL A 202 -4.93 -4.01 -29.42
C VAL A 202 -4.79 -5.51 -29.63
N TRP A 203 -5.55 -6.08 -30.57
CA TRP A 203 -5.40 -7.48 -30.97
C TRP A 203 -4.05 -7.65 -31.69
N PRO A 204 -3.27 -8.73 -31.44
CA PRO A 204 -1.98 -8.87 -32.07
C PRO A 204 -2.15 -9.10 -33.57
N ALA A 205 -1.66 -8.16 -34.38
CA ALA A 205 -1.22 -8.49 -35.73
C ALA A 205 0.20 -9.07 -35.60
N HIS A 206 0.32 -10.41 -35.60
CA HIS A 206 1.55 -11.17 -35.89
C HIS A 206 2.89 -10.54 -35.44
N VAL A 207 3.25 -10.60 -34.16
CA VAL A 207 4.64 -10.32 -33.73
C VAL A 207 5.11 -11.31 -32.68
N PHE A 208 5.18 -12.59 -33.04
CA PHE A 208 6.08 -13.57 -32.41
C PHE A 208 6.48 -14.62 -33.46
N SER A 209 7.18 -14.17 -34.49
CA SER A 209 8.09 -15.04 -35.25
C SER A 209 9.50 -14.49 -35.05
N GLY A 210 10.12 -14.91 -33.95
CA GLY A 210 11.55 -14.81 -33.76
C GLY A 210 12.13 -16.21 -33.91
N GLU A 211 12.25 -16.68 -35.14
CA GLU A 211 13.16 -17.76 -35.50
C GLU A 211 14.32 -17.15 -36.27
N GLU A 212 15.51 -17.60 -35.90
CA GLU A 212 16.79 -17.22 -36.46
C GLU A 212 16.81 -17.39 -37.99
N GLU A 213 17.26 -16.36 -38.70
CA GLU A 213 17.53 -16.45 -40.13
C GLU A 213 18.59 -17.53 -40.40
N THR A 214 18.19 -18.58 -41.12
CA THR A 214 19.13 -19.40 -41.92
C THR A 214 18.53 -19.55 -43.32
N PRO A 215 19.27 -19.28 -44.41
CA PRO A 215 18.69 -19.19 -45.74
C PRO A 215 18.65 -20.57 -46.42
N GLN A 216 17.48 -21.12 -46.73
CA GLN A 216 17.36 -22.11 -47.81
C GLN A 216 16.01 -22.05 -48.56
N ASP A 217 16.19 -22.09 -49.87
CA ASP A 217 15.25 -22.21 -50.99
C ASP A 217 14.20 -23.32 -50.82
N SER A 218 12.92 -23.07 -51.12
CA SER A 218 12.07 -23.91 -52.01
C SER A 218 10.57 -23.54 -52.07
N LEU A 219 10.06 -23.72 -53.30
CA LEU A 219 8.78 -23.53 -53.98
C LEU A 219 7.45 -24.08 -53.34
N ARG A 220 6.39 -23.24 -53.33
CA ARG A 220 4.93 -23.44 -53.61
C ARG A 220 4.04 -24.55 -52.94
N THR A 221 3.11 -24.09 -52.06
CA THR A 221 1.61 -24.30 -51.93
C THR A 221 0.92 -25.70 -51.93
N PRO A 222 -0.37 -25.87 -51.49
CA PRO A 222 -1.23 -25.19 -50.48
C PRO A 222 -2.11 -26.15 -49.58
N LEU A 223 -2.85 -25.57 -48.62
CA LEU A 223 -4.12 -26.05 -47.97
C LEU A 223 -4.09 -27.25 -47.00
N VAL A 224 -4.08 -26.98 -45.68
CA VAL A 224 -4.76 -27.79 -44.63
C VAL A 224 -5.25 -26.90 -43.47
N VAL A 225 -6.58 -26.80 -43.34
CA VAL A 225 -7.48 -26.59 -42.16
C VAL A 225 -7.02 -25.70 -40.97
N PRO A 226 -7.80 -24.67 -40.57
CA PRO A 226 -7.55 -23.91 -39.34
C PRO A 226 -8.05 -24.68 -38.10
N GLY A 227 -7.11 -25.23 -37.32
CA GLY A 227 -7.38 -25.95 -36.08
C GLY A 227 -7.21 -25.06 -34.84
N SER A 228 -8.28 -25.01 -34.04
CA SER A 228 -8.37 -24.71 -32.60
C SER A 228 -7.76 -23.41 -32.04
N SER A 229 -8.68 -22.53 -31.65
CA SER A 229 -8.56 -21.42 -30.73
C SER A 229 -7.79 -21.76 -29.45
N ASP A 230 -6.49 -21.50 -29.40
CA ASP A 230 -5.76 -21.42 -28.14
C ASP A 230 -6.10 -20.10 -27.45
N SER A 231 -6.81 -20.21 -26.33
CA SER A 231 -7.15 -19.11 -25.46
C SER A 231 -5.90 -18.32 -25.08
N ALA A 232 -5.89 -17.04 -25.46
CA ALA A 232 -4.89 -16.04 -25.21
C ALA A 232 -4.58 -15.87 -23.71
N THR A 233 -3.75 -16.76 -23.16
CA THR A 233 -3.08 -16.50 -21.88
C THR A 233 -1.85 -15.66 -22.20
N PRO A 234 -1.75 -14.40 -21.70
CA PRO A 234 -0.52 -13.64 -21.86
C PRO A 234 0.62 -14.45 -21.23
N PRO A 235 1.73 -14.71 -21.94
CA PRO A 235 2.76 -15.59 -21.44
C PRO A 235 3.48 -14.91 -20.26
N LEU A 236 3.15 -15.38 -19.05
CA LEU A 236 3.58 -14.79 -17.77
C LEU A 236 5.08 -14.92 -17.53
N ARG A 237 5.66 -16.03 -17.97
CA ARG A 237 7.08 -16.32 -17.79
C ARG A 237 7.97 -15.29 -18.53
N PRO A 238 7.68 -14.91 -19.79
CA PRO A 238 8.31 -13.78 -20.44
C PRO A 238 8.16 -12.45 -19.70
N ILE A 239 6.98 -12.12 -19.17
CA ILE A 239 6.74 -10.88 -18.42
C ILE A 239 7.65 -10.86 -17.19
N LEU A 240 7.58 -11.90 -16.34
CA LEU A 240 8.37 -12.01 -15.12
C LEU A 240 9.88 -11.95 -15.43
N LYS A 241 10.36 -12.63 -16.48
CA LYS A 241 11.77 -12.59 -16.89
C LYS A 241 12.21 -11.18 -17.30
N LYS A 242 11.34 -10.44 -18.00
CA LYS A 242 11.64 -9.09 -18.48
C LYS A 242 11.55 -8.05 -17.36
N THR A 243 10.64 -8.22 -16.40
CA THR A 243 10.43 -7.30 -15.29
C THR A 243 11.26 -7.61 -14.05
N ALA A 244 11.94 -8.76 -13.99
CA ALA A 244 12.66 -9.24 -12.82
C ALA A 244 13.59 -8.19 -12.17
N GLY A 245 14.34 -7.43 -12.97
CA GLY A 245 15.24 -6.39 -12.44
C GLY A 245 14.52 -5.25 -11.73
N LEU A 246 13.42 -4.74 -12.33
CA LEU A 246 12.59 -3.72 -11.69
C LEU A 246 11.78 -4.30 -10.53
N GLY A 247 11.35 -5.55 -10.63
CA GLY A 247 10.68 -6.28 -9.57
C GLY A 247 11.55 -6.43 -8.32
N PHE A 248 12.82 -6.81 -8.50
CA PHE A 248 13.80 -6.83 -7.41
C PHE A 248 13.94 -5.45 -6.74
N CYS A 249 14.04 -4.38 -7.54
CA CYS A 249 14.13 -3.02 -7.01
C CYS A 249 12.90 -2.67 -6.15
N ILE A 250 11.69 -2.98 -6.61
CA ILE A 250 10.46 -2.73 -5.87
C ILE A 250 10.40 -3.56 -4.59
N ILE A 251 10.63 -4.87 -4.68
CA ILE A 251 10.60 -5.76 -3.52
C ILE A 251 11.57 -5.25 -2.46
N TYR A 252 12.82 -4.96 -2.84
CA TYR A 252 13.85 -4.54 -1.90
C TYR A 252 13.56 -3.16 -1.30
N LEU A 253 13.08 -2.21 -2.10
CA LEU A 253 12.73 -0.88 -1.64
C LEU A 253 11.61 -0.90 -0.61
N PHE A 254 10.52 -1.64 -0.88
CA PHE A 254 9.42 -1.78 0.07
C PHE A 254 9.78 -2.69 1.25
N PHE A 255 10.69 -3.64 1.08
CA PHE A 255 11.25 -4.46 2.16
C PHE A 255 11.96 -3.59 3.20
N ILE A 256 12.96 -2.80 2.79
CA ILE A 256 13.69 -1.91 3.70
C ILE A 256 12.74 -0.89 4.35
N THR A 257 11.86 -0.29 3.56
CA THR A 257 10.92 0.70 4.07
C THR A 257 9.94 0.09 5.06
N SER A 258 9.46 -1.14 4.84
CA SER A 258 8.56 -1.83 5.75
C SER A 258 9.26 -2.39 7.00
N ILE A 259 10.57 -2.64 6.94
CA ILE A 259 11.37 -2.93 8.15
C ILE A 259 11.37 -1.74 9.09
N ILE A 260 11.67 -0.56 8.54
CA ILE A 260 11.84 0.67 9.33
C ILE A 260 10.49 1.28 9.70
N PHE A 261 9.66 1.56 8.69
CA PHE A 261 8.38 2.22 8.84
C PHE A 261 7.25 1.15 8.76
N PRO A 262 6.54 0.90 9.86
CA PRO A 262 6.42 1.80 10.99
C PRO A 262 7.17 1.30 12.24
N ALA A 263 7.45 -0.01 12.32
CA ALA A 263 7.80 -0.74 13.54
C ALA A 263 9.02 -0.17 14.27
N ILE A 264 10.07 0.23 13.55
CA ILE A 264 11.25 0.83 14.16
C ILE A 264 11.03 2.32 14.42
N SER A 265 10.59 3.04 13.37
CA SER A 265 10.48 4.50 13.39
C SER A 265 9.61 5.04 14.52
N THR A 266 8.64 4.27 14.99
CA THR A 266 7.64 4.76 15.93
C THR A 266 7.92 4.41 17.38
N ASN A 267 8.85 3.48 17.58
CA ASN A 267 9.43 3.21 18.89
C ASN A 267 10.59 4.17 19.19
N ILE A 268 10.97 5.03 18.24
CA ILE A 268 11.91 6.13 18.49
C ILE A 268 11.19 7.22 19.29
N GLU A 269 11.71 7.50 20.48
CA GLU A 269 11.21 8.56 21.37
C GLU A 269 12.12 9.80 21.32
N SER A 270 11.53 10.95 21.60
CA SER A 270 12.28 12.19 21.82
C SER A 270 13.19 12.04 23.04
N LEU A 271 14.42 12.56 22.94
CA LEU A 271 15.39 12.54 24.04
C LEU A 271 14.95 13.42 25.21
N ASP A 272 14.19 14.48 24.93
CA ASP A 272 13.68 15.42 25.92
C ASP A 272 12.33 14.98 26.54
N LYS A 273 11.99 13.69 26.49
CA LYS A 273 10.71 13.17 27.02
C LYS A 273 10.52 13.46 28.51
N GLY A 274 11.63 13.55 29.26
CA GLY A 274 11.64 13.95 30.67
C GLY A 274 11.27 15.42 30.94
N SER A 275 11.29 16.28 29.92
CA SER A 275 10.90 17.70 30.05
C SER A 275 9.40 17.91 30.30
N GLY A 276 8.57 16.88 30.05
CA GLY A 276 7.11 16.97 30.17
C GLY A 276 6.44 17.81 29.07
N SER A 277 7.18 18.27 28.05
CA SER A 277 6.58 19.01 26.95
C SER A 277 5.58 18.15 26.17
N LEU A 278 4.44 18.75 25.81
CA LEU A 278 3.43 18.10 24.95
C LEU A 278 4.01 17.68 23.60
N TRP A 279 5.01 18.42 23.11
CA TRP A 279 5.71 18.14 21.87
C TRP A 279 6.45 16.81 21.93
N SER A 280 7.29 16.62 22.96
CA SER A 280 8.13 15.44 23.12
C SER A 280 7.32 14.18 23.45
N THR A 281 6.23 14.32 24.20
CA THR A 281 5.44 13.19 24.71
C THR A 281 4.30 12.75 23.79
N LYS A 282 3.56 13.69 23.19
CA LYS A 282 2.32 13.41 22.45
C LYS A 282 2.46 13.55 20.93
N PHE A 283 3.23 14.53 20.47
CA PHE A 283 3.27 14.90 19.05
C PHE A 283 4.49 14.39 18.29
N PHE A 284 5.59 14.08 18.98
CA PHE A 284 6.84 13.67 18.34
C PHE A 284 6.63 12.53 17.35
N VAL A 285 6.14 11.36 17.80
CA VAL A 285 5.96 10.18 16.92
C VAL A 285 4.95 10.43 15.78
N PRO A 286 3.73 10.98 16.02
CA PRO A 286 2.81 11.38 14.95
C PRO A 286 3.43 12.30 13.88
N LEU A 287 4.24 13.27 14.30
CA LEU A 287 4.86 14.23 13.39
C LEU A 287 6.05 13.64 12.63
N THR A 288 6.98 12.99 13.33
CA THR A 288 8.24 12.53 12.76
C THR A 288 8.10 11.22 11.99
N ALA A 289 7.42 10.23 12.55
CA ALA A 289 7.31 8.92 11.93
C ALA A 289 6.20 8.86 10.88
N PHE A 290 5.11 9.61 11.05
CA PHE A 290 3.96 9.53 10.16
C PHE A 290 3.84 10.72 9.22
N LEU A 291 3.64 11.94 9.73
CA LEU A 291 3.41 13.10 8.87
C LEU A 291 4.62 13.39 7.98
N LEU A 292 5.81 13.47 8.56
CA LEU A 292 7.04 13.81 7.85
C LEU A 292 7.42 12.75 6.82
N PHE A 293 7.32 11.46 7.17
CA PHE A 293 7.53 10.37 6.21
C PHE A 293 6.55 10.43 5.03
N ASN A 294 5.24 10.55 5.29
CA ASN A 294 4.22 10.56 4.24
C ASN A 294 4.35 11.80 3.34
N PHE A 295 4.64 12.96 3.92
CA PHE A 295 4.86 14.19 3.18
C PHE A 295 6.13 14.11 2.32
N ALA A 296 7.23 13.60 2.87
CA ALA A 296 8.46 13.39 2.11
C ALA A 296 8.27 12.35 0.99
N ASP A 297 7.54 11.26 1.25
CA ASP A 297 7.14 10.28 0.22
C ASP A 297 6.38 10.98 -0.91
N LEU A 298 5.35 11.76 -0.58
CA LEU A 298 4.60 12.53 -1.56
C LEU A 298 5.50 13.45 -2.39
N CYS A 299 6.39 14.22 -1.76
CA CYS A 299 7.36 15.06 -2.45
C CYS A 299 8.24 14.23 -3.40
N GLY A 300 8.77 13.09 -2.96
CA GLY A 300 9.54 12.17 -3.77
C GLY A 300 8.77 11.70 -5.02
N ARG A 301 7.50 11.30 -4.87
CA ARG A 301 6.64 10.92 -6.00
C ARG A 301 6.36 12.09 -6.93
N GLN A 302 6.18 13.28 -6.39
CA GLN A 302 5.88 14.46 -7.17
C GLN A 302 7.09 14.91 -8.00
N ILE A 303 8.31 14.79 -7.49
CA ILE A 303 9.55 15.08 -8.25
C ILE A 303 9.61 14.23 -9.54
N THR A 304 9.12 12.98 -9.52
CA THR A 304 9.11 12.12 -10.71
C THR A 304 8.18 12.58 -11.84
N ALA A 305 7.31 13.56 -11.59
CA ALA A 305 6.52 14.20 -12.64
C ALA A 305 7.40 15.05 -13.58
N TRP A 306 8.49 15.62 -13.06
CA TRP A 306 9.41 16.48 -13.81
C TRP A 306 10.73 15.80 -14.12
N ILE A 307 11.27 15.00 -13.19
CA ILE A 307 12.60 14.40 -13.30
C ILE A 307 12.48 12.88 -13.23
N GLN A 308 12.71 12.20 -14.35
CA GLN A 308 12.65 10.74 -14.46
C GLN A 308 14.05 10.14 -14.68
N VAL A 309 14.91 10.31 -13.68
CA VAL A 309 16.30 9.84 -13.70
C VAL A 309 16.60 9.07 -12.41
N PRO A 310 17.21 7.89 -12.43
CA PRO A 310 17.82 7.18 -13.56
C PRO A 310 16.80 6.49 -14.47
N GLY A 311 17.19 6.23 -15.72
CA GLY A 311 16.34 5.54 -16.70
C GLY A 311 16.14 4.04 -16.40
N PRO A 312 15.19 3.37 -17.07
CA PRO A 312 14.74 2.00 -16.76
C PRO A 312 15.81 0.91 -16.88
N ARG A 313 16.83 1.12 -17.73
CA ARG A 313 17.95 0.16 -17.94
C ARG A 313 19.21 0.51 -17.14
N SER A 314 19.20 1.63 -16.42
CA SER A 314 20.38 2.10 -15.71
C SER A 314 20.66 1.24 -14.47
N LYS A 315 21.93 0.87 -14.28
CA LYS A 315 22.41 0.15 -13.08
C LYS A 315 22.38 1.02 -11.81
N VAL A 316 22.22 2.34 -11.98
CA VAL A 316 22.11 3.29 -10.86
C VAL A 316 20.83 3.03 -10.04
N LEU A 317 19.73 2.60 -10.66
CA LEU A 317 18.47 2.36 -9.94
C LEU A 317 18.61 1.24 -8.89
N PRO A 318 19.09 0.02 -9.23
CA PRO A 318 19.42 -1.00 -8.23
C PRO A 318 20.43 -0.53 -7.18
N GLY A 319 21.46 0.22 -7.59
CA GLY A 319 22.47 0.75 -6.66
C GLY A 319 21.88 1.67 -5.59
N LEU A 320 21.02 2.61 -5.98
CA LEU A 320 20.33 3.51 -5.05
C LEU A 320 19.34 2.76 -4.15
N VAL A 321 18.71 1.70 -4.66
CA VAL A 321 17.82 0.84 -3.88
C VAL A 321 18.59 0.05 -2.82
N LEU A 322 19.75 -0.51 -3.17
CA LEU A 322 20.63 -1.22 -2.22
C LEU A 322 21.25 -0.28 -1.19
N LEU A 323 21.55 0.96 -1.56
CA LEU A 323 22.06 1.98 -0.63
C LEU A 323 21.08 2.25 0.52
N ARG A 324 19.77 2.03 0.32
CA ARG A 324 18.76 2.20 1.39
C ARG A 324 19.01 1.30 2.59
N THR A 325 19.75 0.21 2.46
CA THR A 325 20.09 -0.68 3.57
C THR A 325 20.84 0.06 4.68
N GLY A 326 21.57 1.13 4.34
CA GLY A 326 22.18 2.02 5.32
C GLY A 326 21.18 2.72 6.25
N PHE A 327 19.91 2.88 5.85
CA PHE A 327 18.90 3.46 6.75
C PHE A 327 18.57 2.54 7.94
N VAL A 328 18.65 1.21 7.78
CA VAL A 328 18.31 0.29 8.87
C VAL A 328 19.16 0.54 10.13
N PRO A 329 20.51 0.49 10.07
CA PRO A 329 21.32 0.80 11.24
C PRO A 329 21.14 2.24 11.72
N LEU A 330 20.98 3.22 10.82
CA LEU A 330 20.76 4.62 11.21
C LEU A 330 19.54 4.78 12.13
N PHE A 331 18.42 4.14 11.80
CA PHE A 331 17.22 4.15 12.62
C PHE A 331 17.37 3.32 13.91
N VAL A 332 18.05 2.17 13.84
CA VAL A 332 18.31 1.33 15.04
C VAL A 332 19.19 2.05 16.07
N PHE A 333 20.08 2.95 15.63
CA PHE A 333 20.94 3.75 16.53
C PHE A 333 20.33 5.10 16.98
N CYS A 334 19.12 5.46 16.52
CA CYS A 334 18.34 6.58 17.09
C CYS A 334 17.82 6.23 18.49
N ASN A 335 17.10 7.11 19.20
CA ASN A 335 16.58 6.80 20.53
C ASN A 335 15.35 5.85 20.52
N TYR A 336 15.51 4.62 20.04
CA TYR A 336 14.51 3.54 20.12
C TYR A 336 14.27 3.11 21.57
N GLN A 337 13.01 2.91 21.98
CA GLN A 337 12.61 2.49 23.33
C GLN A 337 11.41 1.51 23.31
N PRO A 338 11.43 0.42 24.08
CA PRO A 338 12.47 -0.01 25.03
C PRO A 338 13.67 -0.69 24.34
N ARG A 339 14.86 -0.60 24.95
CA ARG A 339 16.08 -1.31 24.50
C ARG A 339 16.41 -2.43 25.47
N VAL A 340 16.43 -3.67 24.99
CA VAL A 340 16.77 -4.84 25.83
C VAL A 340 18.22 -5.24 25.59
N TYR A 341 18.62 -5.40 24.34
CA TYR A 341 19.93 -5.94 23.97
C TYR A 341 20.89 -4.88 23.45
N LEU A 342 20.41 -3.88 22.70
CA LEU A 342 21.23 -2.81 22.12
C LEU A 342 21.12 -1.51 22.92
N GLN A 343 22.04 -1.30 23.87
CA GLN A 343 22.02 -0.14 24.77
C GLN A 343 22.61 1.15 24.17
N THR A 344 23.37 1.06 23.07
CA THR A 344 24.08 2.23 22.50
C THR A 344 23.14 3.11 21.67
N VAL A 345 23.01 4.38 22.06
CA VAL A 345 22.39 5.44 21.26
C VAL A 345 23.50 6.33 20.69
N VAL A 346 23.63 6.39 19.37
CA VAL A 346 24.67 7.18 18.69
C VAL A 346 24.16 8.59 18.38
N PHE A 347 22.89 8.72 18.02
CA PHE A 347 22.29 9.97 17.60
C PHE A 347 21.60 10.67 18.77
N LEU A 348 22.32 11.59 19.41
CA LEU A 348 21.91 12.32 20.63
C LEU A 348 21.11 13.61 20.33
N SER A 349 20.37 13.65 19.22
CA SER A 349 19.48 14.78 18.89
C SER A 349 18.23 14.31 18.15
N ASP A 350 17.09 14.92 18.48
CA ASP A 350 15.80 14.68 17.84
C ASP A 350 15.75 15.09 16.36
N VAL A 351 16.73 15.85 15.89
CA VAL A 351 16.86 16.25 14.47
C VAL A 351 17.22 15.05 13.58
N TYR A 352 18.01 14.10 14.08
CA TYR A 352 18.43 12.93 13.31
C TYR A 352 17.28 12.03 12.86
N PRO A 353 16.35 11.57 13.74
CA PRO A 353 15.22 10.77 13.29
C PRO A 353 14.29 11.54 12.33
N MET A 354 14.18 12.87 12.43
CA MET A 354 13.45 13.68 11.46
C MET A 354 14.12 13.69 10.08
N LEU A 355 15.43 13.92 10.05
CA LEU A 355 16.23 13.89 8.83
C LEU A 355 16.15 12.51 8.15
N PHE A 356 16.36 11.44 8.92
CA PHE A 356 16.30 10.08 8.38
C PHE A 356 14.91 9.70 7.89
N SER A 357 13.84 10.10 8.59
CA SER A 357 12.45 9.88 8.14
C SER A 357 12.14 10.63 6.85
N SER A 358 12.62 11.86 6.72
CA SER A 358 12.47 12.66 5.49
C SER A 358 13.22 12.02 4.33
N LEU A 359 14.48 11.61 4.54
CA LEU A 359 15.28 10.96 3.50
C LEU A 359 14.70 9.61 3.10
N LEU A 360 14.25 8.80 4.07
CA LEU A 360 13.62 7.51 3.82
C LEU A 360 12.35 7.66 2.99
N GLY A 361 11.49 8.63 3.35
CA GLY A 361 10.25 8.96 2.64
C GLY A 361 10.53 9.45 1.23
N LEU A 362 11.36 10.48 1.07
CA LEU A 362 11.66 11.08 -0.24
C LEU A 362 12.28 10.07 -1.21
N SER A 363 13.25 9.28 -0.74
CA SER A 363 13.84 8.22 -1.55
C SER A 363 12.87 7.09 -1.84
N ASN A 364 11.94 6.77 -0.92
CA ASN A 364 10.90 5.76 -1.14
C ASN A 364 9.96 6.20 -2.27
N GLY A 365 9.44 7.42 -2.16
CA GLY A 365 8.50 8.00 -3.11
C GLY A 365 9.12 8.11 -4.51
N TYR A 366 10.34 8.64 -4.58
CA TYR A 366 11.03 8.83 -5.86
C TYR A 366 11.34 7.49 -6.55
N LEU A 367 12.09 6.61 -5.89
CA LEU A 367 12.58 5.37 -6.50
C LEU A 367 11.44 4.37 -6.77
N SER A 368 10.44 4.27 -5.87
CA SER A 368 9.30 3.36 -6.08
C SER A 368 8.46 3.81 -7.27
N THR A 369 8.25 5.12 -7.43
CA THR A 369 7.45 5.67 -8.52
C THR A 369 8.16 5.47 -9.86
N LEU A 370 9.47 5.71 -9.95
CA LEU A 370 10.24 5.39 -11.15
C LEU A 370 10.10 3.92 -11.54
N ALA A 371 10.32 2.99 -10.60
CA ALA A 371 10.24 1.57 -10.89
C ALA A 371 8.83 1.14 -11.34
N LEU A 372 7.77 1.62 -10.66
CA LEU A 372 6.38 1.32 -10.98
C LEU A 372 5.97 1.87 -12.35
N ILE A 373 6.41 3.07 -12.73
CA ILE A 373 6.11 3.67 -14.03
C ILE A 373 6.88 2.94 -15.15
N TYR A 374 8.13 2.56 -14.91
CA TYR A 374 8.96 1.88 -15.91
C TYR A 374 8.51 0.46 -16.21
N GLY A 375 7.94 -0.27 -15.25
CA GLY A 375 7.55 -1.68 -15.42
C GLY A 375 6.68 -1.93 -16.66
N PRO A 376 5.50 -1.30 -16.77
CA PRO A 376 4.62 -1.48 -17.93
C PRO A 376 5.20 -0.94 -19.25
N LYS A 377 6.29 -0.14 -19.22
CA LYS A 377 6.90 0.49 -20.40
C LYS A 377 8.04 -0.28 -21.02
N ILE A 378 8.57 -1.29 -20.31
CA ILE A 378 9.60 -2.19 -20.86
C ILE A 378 8.99 -3.40 -21.59
N VAL A 379 7.66 -3.53 -21.59
CA VAL A 379 6.90 -4.58 -22.27
C VAL A 379 6.05 -3.99 -23.41
N PRO A 380 5.65 -4.81 -24.40
CA PRO A 380 4.65 -4.41 -25.39
C PRO A 380 3.33 -3.98 -24.71
N ARG A 381 2.58 -3.09 -25.37
CA ARG A 381 1.32 -2.51 -24.85
C ARG A 381 0.29 -3.58 -24.48
N GLU A 382 0.24 -4.68 -25.22
CA GLU A 382 -0.65 -5.83 -24.96
C GLU A 382 -0.39 -6.49 -23.61
N LEU A 383 0.85 -6.47 -23.13
CA LEU A 383 1.26 -7.05 -21.85
C LEU A 383 1.37 -6.00 -20.73
N ALA A 384 1.07 -4.73 -21.03
CA ALA A 384 1.26 -3.63 -20.09
C ALA A 384 0.29 -3.72 -18.88
N GLU A 385 -0.95 -4.17 -19.10
CA GLU A 385 -1.91 -4.40 -18.01
C GLU A 385 -1.42 -5.50 -17.07
N ALA A 386 -1.09 -6.67 -17.63
CA ALA A 386 -0.55 -7.78 -16.85
C ALA A 386 0.72 -7.40 -16.10
N THR A 387 1.59 -6.61 -16.72
CA THR A 387 2.81 -6.11 -16.09
C THR A 387 2.49 -5.16 -14.94
N GLY A 388 1.53 -4.24 -15.07
CA GLY A 388 1.11 -3.37 -13.97
C GLY A 388 0.62 -4.16 -12.75
N VAL A 389 -0.16 -5.22 -12.99
CA VAL A 389 -0.59 -6.15 -11.93
C VAL A 389 0.59 -6.86 -11.27
N VAL A 390 1.54 -7.36 -12.06
CA VAL A 390 2.79 -7.99 -11.55
C VAL A 390 3.63 -7.01 -10.74
N MET A 391 3.71 -5.74 -11.14
CA MET A 391 4.45 -4.72 -10.39
C MET A 391 3.78 -4.42 -9.04
N SER A 392 2.44 -4.41 -8.97
CA SER A 392 1.71 -4.34 -7.70
C SER A 392 1.96 -5.58 -6.83
N PHE A 393 2.10 -6.76 -7.43
CA PHE A 393 2.45 -7.99 -6.70
C PHE A 393 3.83 -7.89 -6.06
N TYR A 394 4.85 -7.41 -6.79
CA TYR A 394 6.19 -7.18 -6.25
C TYR A 394 6.20 -6.19 -5.07
N MET A 395 5.39 -5.13 -5.16
CA MET A 395 5.22 -4.17 -4.05
C MET A 395 4.64 -4.86 -2.81
N CYS A 396 3.56 -5.62 -2.96
CA CYS A 396 2.94 -6.35 -1.85
C CYS A 396 3.90 -7.38 -1.24
N LEU A 397 4.67 -8.10 -2.06
CA LEU A 397 5.66 -9.06 -1.59
C LEU A 397 6.75 -8.38 -0.73
N GLY A 398 7.26 -7.22 -1.17
CA GLY A 398 8.23 -6.43 -0.39
C GLY A 398 7.67 -5.98 0.96
N LEU A 399 6.41 -5.51 0.99
CA LEU A 399 5.73 -5.12 2.24
C LEU A 399 5.58 -6.31 3.21
N VAL A 400 5.13 -7.46 2.74
CA VAL A 400 4.95 -8.66 3.58
C VAL A 400 6.28 -9.13 4.15
N LEU A 401 7.30 -9.29 3.29
CA LEU A 401 8.63 -9.73 3.73
C LEU A 401 9.27 -8.75 4.72
N GLY A 402 9.13 -7.44 4.47
CA GLY A 402 9.68 -6.41 5.34
C GLY A 402 8.99 -6.37 6.69
N SER A 403 7.65 -6.53 6.73
CA SER A 403 6.89 -6.61 7.99
C SER A 403 7.22 -7.85 8.82
N ALA A 404 7.46 -9.00 8.19
CA ALA A 404 7.91 -10.20 8.88
C ALA A 404 9.31 -10.00 9.49
N CYS A 405 10.23 -9.40 8.73
CA CYS A 405 11.58 -9.09 9.20
C CYS A 405 11.58 -8.01 10.30
N SER A 406 10.69 -7.02 10.22
CA SER A 406 10.57 -5.98 11.24
C SER A 406 10.22 -6.56 12.60
N ALA A 407 9.32 -7.54 12.65
CA ALA A 407 8.95 -8.21 13.90
C ALA A 407 10.16 -8.90 14.56
N LEU A 408 10.98 -9.60 13.76
CA LEU A 408 12.22 -10.23 14.24
C LEU A 408 13.22 -9.19 14.75
N LEU A 409 13.38 -8.10 14.03
CA LEU A 409 14.34 -7.05 14.40
C LEU A 409 13.90 -6.31 15.68
N VAL A 410 12.60 -6.05 15.84
CA VAL A 410 12.03 -5.48 17.08
C VAL A 410 12.30 -6.36 18.30
N HIS A 411 12.29 -7.70 18.15
CA HIS A 411 12.64 -8.62 19.22
C HIS A 411 14.15 -8.64 19.56
N LEU A 412 15.00 -8.18 18.63
CA LEU A 412 16.46 -8.21 18.78
C LEU A 412 17.03 -6.92 19.38
N ILE A 413 16.31 -5.80 19.29
CA ILE A 413 16.70 -4.49 19.86
C ILE A 413 16.31 -4.44 21.33
#